data_AF-A0A7X7ZIY6-F1
#
_entry.id   AF-A0A7X7ZIY6-F1
#
_cell.length_a   1.000
_cell.length_b   1.000
_cell.length_c   1.000
_cell.angle_alpha   90.00
_cell.angle_beta   90.00
_cell.angle_gamma   90.00
#
_symmetry.space_group_name_H-M   'P 1'
#
loop_
_entity.id
_entity.type
_entity.pdbx_description
1 polymer ?
#
loop_
_entity_poly.entity_id
_entity_poly.type
_entity_poly.pdbx_seq_one_letter_code
_entity_poly.pdbx_strand_id
1 'polypeptide(L)'
;MKEDRDHTFGAPFERVFVGAVAVAATLVLAYLAVQGPLVRGVIAYKTVPGIVGQLMGQDAVNLVLMAPLLLAGGILLLLRRPLAKLLLIATPLFLIYYALSYTIGWEWSSPDYAGNSQRWFFLYLFVLVAALVILLYTLAVFPKDVESRFRKGGLAVYSAVFVLFLLVFAAMWAKEVLEVVGTGTSRGYDIAPAAFWLVRVFDLGFSIPLGLVSVYLL
;
A
#
# COMPACT_ATOMS: atom_id res chain seq x y z
N MET A 1 3.60 15.36 -37.27
CA MET A 1 2.61 14.36 -36.85
C MET A 1 3.10 13.78 -35.53
N LYS A 2 2.65 14.31 -34.40
CA LYS A 2 3.10 13.89 -33.07
C LYS A 2 2.22 12.71 -32.70
N GLU A 3 2.70 11.51 -32.99
CA GLU A 3 1.95 10.28 -32.74
C GLU A 3 1.50 10.19 -31.29
N ASP A 4 0.32 9.60 -31.16
CA ASP A 4 -0.60 9.45 -30.05
C ASP A 4 -0.03 8.56 -28.92
N ARG A 5 1.19 8.85 -28.45
CA ARG A 5 1.92 8.01 -27.47
C ARG A 5 1.26 7.92 -26.10
N ASP A 6 0.28 8.79 -25.80
CA ASP A 6 -0.47 8.73 -24.54
C ASP A 6 -1.54 7.61 -24.51
N HIS A 7 -1.87 7.01 -25.67
CA HIS A 7 -2.94 6.03 -25.82
C HIS A 7 -2.49 4.56 -25.89
N THR A 8 -1.20 4.27 -25.69
CA THR A 8 -0.73 2.88 -25.57
C THR A 8 -1.16 2.31 -24.22
N PHE A 9 -1.98 1.26 -24.28
CA PHE A 9 -2.47 0.47 -23.14
C PHE A 9 -1.92 -0.97 -23.19
N GLY A 10 -0.71 -1.16 -23.71
CA GLY A 10 -0.13 -2.48 -23.94
C GLY A 10 -0.96 -3.34 -24.91
N ALA A 11 -0.79 -4.66 -24.83
CA ALA A 11 -1.56 -5.59 -25.66
C ALA A 11 -3.05 -5.64 -25.20
N PRO A 12 -4.01 -5.93 -26.11
CA PRO A 12 -5.42 -6.01 -25.76
C PRO A 12 -5.71 -6.99 -24.61
N PHE A 13 -5.00 -8.11 -24.57
CA PHE A 13 -5.11 -9.12 -23.51
C PHE A 13 -4.65 -8.56 -22.15
N GLU A 14 -3.44 -7.99 -22.08
CA GLU A 14 -2.87 -7.43 -20.85
C GLU A 14 -3.81 -6.40 -20.22
N ARG A 15 -4.33 -5.48 -21.04
CA ARG A 15 -5.28 -4.47 -20.61
C ARG A 15 -6.55 -5.04 -19.99
N VAL A 16 -7.17 -6.02 -20.67
CA VAL A 16 -8.42 -6.64 -20.20
C VAL A 16 -8.15 -7.46 -18.94
N PHE A 17 -7.06 -8.23 -18.92
CA PHE A 17 -6.64 -9.02 -17.78
C PHE A 17 -6.39 -8.14 -16.55
N VAL A 18 -5.55 -7.10 -16.67
CA VAL A 18 -5.23 -6.19 -15.56
C VAL A 18 -6.47 -5.41 -15.11
N GLY A 19 -7.32 -4.97 -16.04
CA GLY A 19 -8.58 -4.32 -15.72
C GLY A 19 -9.51 -5.23 -14.90
N ALA A 20 -9.65 -6.49 -15.31
CA ALA A 20 -10.43 -7.49 -14.58
C ALA A 20 -9.83 -7.83 -13.21
N VAL A 21 -8.49 -7.96 -13.13
CA VAL A 21 -7.76 -8.18 -11.88
C VAL A 21 -7.97 -7.02 -10.91
N ALA A 22 -7.92 -5.77 -11.36
CA ALA A 22 -8.17 -4.59 -10.52
C ALA A 22 -9.61 -4.57 -9.97
N VAL A 23 -10.60 -4.90 -10.80
CA VAL A 23 -12.00 -5.00 -10.35
C VAL A 23 -12.17 -6.14 -9.34
N ALA A 24 -11.60 -7.32 -9.60
CA ALA A 24 -11.66 -8.43 -8.67
C ALA A 24 -10.95 -8.11 -7.33
N ALA A 25 -9.77 -7.47 -7.38
CA ALA A 25 -9.04 -7.02 -6.21
C ALA A 25 -9.83 -5.97 -5.41
N THR A 26 -10.60 -5.11 -6.07
CA THR A 26 -11.53 -4.19 -5.39
C THR A 26 -12.56 -4.96 -4.58
N LEU A 27 -13.23 -5.94 -5.20
CA LEU A 27 -14.26 -6.72 -4.52
C LEU A 27 -13.71 -7.48 -3.33
N VAL A 28 -12.51 -8.07 -3.48
CA VAL A 28 -11.82 -8.76 -2.38
C VAL A 28 -11.43 -7.79 -1.27
N LEU A 29 -10.88 -6.63 -1.61
CA LEU A 29 -10.48 -5.61 -0.62
C LEU A 29 -11.69 -5.08 0.16
N ALA A 30 -12.78 -4.77 -0.54
CA ALA A 30 -14.02 -4.33 0.08
C ALA A 30 -14.63 -5.42 0.96
N TYR A 31 -14.62 -6.67 0.49
CA TYR A 31 -15.06 -7.81 1.29
C TYR A 31 -14.23 -7.94 2.58
N LEU A 32 -12.90 -7.93 2.50
CA LEU A 32 -12.02 -8.03 3.65
C LEU A 32 -12.28 -6.91 4.67
N ALA A 33 -12.42 -5.67 4.22
CA ALA A 33 -12.70 -4.54 5.10
C ALA A 33 -14.11 -4.58 5.72
N VAL A 34 -15.12 -5.05 4.99
CA VAL A 34 -16.48 -5.26 5.53
C VAL A 34 -16.50 -6.39 6.55
N GLN A 35 -15.78 -7.49 6.32
CA GLN A 35 -15.66 -8.56 7.31
C GLN A 35 -14.75 -8.17 8.49
N GLY A 36 -13.91 -7.15 8.30
CA GLY A 36 -12.99 -6.61 9.30
C GLY A 36 -13.67 -5.94 10.50
N PRO A 37 -12.87 -5.51 11.49
CA PRO A 37 -13.33 -4.91 12.73
C PRO A 37 -14.15 -3.63 12.55
N LEU A 38 -14.03 -2.93 11.43
CA LEU A 38 -14.77 -1.68 11.23
C LEU A 38 -16.29 -1.89 11.08
N VAL A 39 -16.73 -2.94 10.37
CA VAL A 39 -18.14 -3.09 9.98
C VAL A 39 -18.79 -4.30 10.64
N ARG A 40 -18.26 -5.51 10.44
CA ARG A 40 -18.86 -6.75 10.95
C ARG A 40 -18.12 -7.39 12.10
N GLY A 41 -16.79 -7.18 12.21
CA GLY A 41 -15.96 -7.82 13.23
C GLY A 41 -15.87 -9.35 13.11
N VAL A 42 -16.10 -9.91 11.92
CA VAL A 42 -16.01 -11.36 11.67
C VAL A 42 -14.55 -11.82 11.62
N ILE A 43 -13.68 -10.99 11.04
CA ILE A 43 -12.24 -11.18 11.04
C ILE A 43 -11.69 -10.59 12.34
N ALA A 44 -11.29 -11.47 13.24
CA ALA A 44 -10.55 -11.14 14.45
C ALA A 44 -9.05 -11.37 14.19
N TYR A 45 -8.27 -10.30 14.26
CA TYR A 45 -6.82 -10.37 14.10
C TYR A 45 -6.14 -10.73 15.42
N LYS A 46 -5.16 -11.64 15.35
CA LYS A 46 -4.34 -12.02 16.50
C LYS A 46 -3.35 -10.91 16.83
N THR A 47 -3.78 -9.97 17.68
CA THR A 47 -2.98 -8.82 18.10
C THR A 47 -3.48 -8.27 19.43
N VAL A 48 -2.78 -7.28 19.99
CA VAL A 48 -3.20 -6.59 21.21
C VAL A 48 -4.49 -5.77 20.98
N PRO A 49 -5.39 -5.65 21.97
CA PRO A 49 -6.60 -4.84 21.83
C PRO A 49 -6.35 -3.37 21.44
N GLY A 50 -5.21 -2.80 21.85
CA GLY A 50 -4.85 -1.42 21.55
C GLY A 50 -4.61 -1.11 20.06
N ILE A 51 -4.40 -2.13 19.22
CA ILE A 51 -4.15 -1.96 17.77
C ILE A 51 -5.46 -2.01 16.96
N VAL A 52 -6.58 -2.46 17.55
CA VAL A 52 -7.86 -2.61 16.83
C VAL A 52 -8.33 -1.30 16.18
N GLY A 53 -8.13 -0.15 16.84
CA GLY A 53 -8.45 1.15 16.26
C GLY A 53 -7.67 1.45 14.97
N GLN A 54 -6.40 1.00 14.88
CA GLN A 54 -5.60 1.15 13.67
C GLN A 54 -6.11 0.23 12.55
N LEU A 55 -6.55 -0.98 12.89
CA LEU A 55 -7.17 -1.91 11.93
C LEU A 55 -8.47 -1.34 11.36
N MET A 56 -9.31 -0.75 12.21
CA MET A 56 -10.53 -0.05 11.76
C MET A 56 -10.20 1.14 10.86
N GLY A 57 -9.14 1.90 11.17
CA GLY A 57 -8.64 2.97 10.31
C GLY A 57 -8.19 2.46 8.94
N GLN A 58 -7.46 1.33 8.91
CA GLN A 58 -7.04 0.69 7.66
C GLN A 58 -8.24 0.18 6.84
N ASP A 59 -9.24 -0.43 7.48
CA ASP A 59 -10.48 -0.84 6.81
C ASP A 59 -11.20 0.37 6.18
N ALA A 60 -11.22 1.51 6.87
CA ALA A 60 -11.83 2.73 6.35
C ALA A 60 -11.07 3.26 5.12
N VAL A 61 -9.74 3.30 5.17
CA VAL A 61 -8.90 3.66 4.01
C VAL A 61 -9.12 2.70 2.84
N ASN A 62 -9.22 1.40 3.12
CA ASN A 62 -9.50 0.39 2.11
C ASN A 62 -10.85 0.62 1.42
N LEU A 63 -11.90 0.94 2.17
CA LEU A 63 -13.26 1.14 1.64
C LEU A 63 -13.47 2.48 0.95
N VAL A 64 -12.93 3.56 1.52
CA VAL A 64 -13.24 4.93 1.09
C VAL A 64 -12.24 5.48 0.07
N LEU A 65 -11.00 4.98 0.08
CA LEU A 65 -9.96 5.46 -0.81
C LEU A 65 -9.51 4.37 -1.80
N MET A 66 -9.01 3.25 -1.29
CA MET A 66 -8.29 2.30 -2.13
C MET A 66 -9.21 1.51 -3.05
N ALA A 67 -10.32 0.97 -2.54
CA ALA A 67 -11.30 0.27 -3.36
C ALA A 67 -11.89 1.19 -4.45
N PRO A 68 -12.36 2.41 -4.17
CA PRO A 68 -12.82 3.33 -5.22
C PRO A 68 -11.75 3.67 -6.25
N LEU A 69 -10.50 3.92 -5.82
CA LEU A 69 -9.38 4.22 -6.71
C LEU A 69 -9.08 3.04 -7.65
N LEU A 70 -9.03 1.83 -7.11
CA LEU A 70 -8.74 0.60 -7.84
C LEU A 70 -9.89 0.23 -8.79
N LEU A 71 -11.13 0.41 -8.36
CA LEU A 71 -12.32 0.19 -9.18
C LEU A 71 -12.39 1.15 -10.35
N ALA A 72 -12.23 2.45 -10.07
CA ALA A 72 -12.21 3.49 -11.10
C ALA A 72 -11.06 3.24 -12.08
N GLY A 73 -9.86 2.94 -11.59
CA GLY A 73 -8.71 2.58 -12.41
C GLY A 73 -8.97 1.37 -13.31
N GLY A 74 -9.53 0.30 -12.76
CA GLY A 74 -9.86 -0.93 -13.50
C GLY A 74 -10.92 -0.70 -14.57
N ILE A 75 -12.03 -0.04 -14.24
CA ILE A 75 -13.10 0.29 -15.20
C ILE A 75 -12.57 1.21 -16.30
N LEU A 76 -11.85 2.27 -15.94
CA LEU A 76 -11.28 3.20 -16.92
C LEU A 76 -10.28 2.50 -17.84
N LEU A 77 -9.54 1.52 -17.35
CA LEU A 77 -8.61 0.72 -18.16
C LEU A 77 -9.36 -0.11 -19.21
N LEU A 78 -10.45 -0.75 -18.80
CA LEU A 78 -11.33 -1.50 -19.70
C LEU A 78 -11.96 -0.58 -20.77
N LEU A 79 -12.29 0.66 -20.40
CA LEU A 79 -12.84 1.70 -21.28
C LEU A 79 -11.78 2.48 -22.08
N ARG A 80 -10.49 2.13 -22.00
CA ARG A 80 -9.37 2.82 -22.70
C ARG A 80 -9.25 4.30 -22.35
N ARG A 81 -9.51 4.69 -21.10
CA ARG A 81 -9.36 6.06 -20.64
C ARG A 81 -7.95 6.30 -20.10
N PRO A 82 -7.23 7.35 -20.52
CA PRO A 82 -5.82 7.56 -20.17
C PRO A 82 -5.60 7.73 -18.67
N LEU A 83 -6.59 8.28 -17.95
CA LEU A 83 -6.59 8.44 -16.51
C LEU A 83 -6.40 7.11 -15.75
N ALA A 84 -6.76 5.98 -16.35
CA ALA A 84 -6.61 4.65 -15.74
C ALA A 84 -5.18 4.38 -15.24
N LYS A 85 -4.17 4.75 -16.03
CA LYS A 85 -2.75 4.53 -15.70
C LYS A 85 -2.35 5.29 -14.45
N LEU A 86 -2.85 6.53 -14.30
CA LEU A 86 -2.57 7.40 -13.16
C LEU A 86 -3.24 6.91 -11.87
N LEU A 87 -4.46 6.37 -11.96
CA LEU A 87 -5.14 5.83 -10.78
C LEU A 87 -4.52 4.49 -10.36
N LEU A 88 -4.24 3.62 -11.31
CA LEU A 88 -3.72 2.28 -11.03
C LEU A 88 -2.29 2.29 -10.51
N ILE A 89 -1.42 3.22 -10.95
CA ILE A 89 -0.03 3.26 -10.47
C ILE A 89 0.07 3.63 -8.98
N ALA A 90 -0.94 4.32 -8.44
CA ALA A 90 -0.96 4.77 -7.05
C ALA A 90 -1.34 3.66 -6.04
N THR A 91 -1.92 2.55 -6.50
CA THR A 91 -2.42 1.48 -5.63
C THR A 91 -1.41 0.41 -5.16
N PRO A 92 -0.43 -0.05 -5.95
CA PRO A 92 0.22 -1.32 -5.68
C PRO A 92 1.08 -1.35 -4.42
N LEU A 93 1.86 -0.30 -4.17
CA LEU A 93 2.76 -0.26 -3.01
C LEU A 93 1.99 -0.36 -1.70
N PHE A 94 0.86 0.34 -1.61
CA PHE A 94 -0.05 0.23 -0.47
C PHE A 94 -0.61 -1.18 -0.35
N LEU A 95 -1.09 -1.78 -1.45
CA LEU A 95 -1.70 -3.12 -1.41
C LEU A 95 -0.68 -4.21 -1.05
N ILE A 96 0.56 -4.09 -1.50
CA ILE A 96 1.68 -4.96 -1.12
C ILE A 96 1.93 -4.84 0.39
N TYR A 97 2.09 -3.60 0.88
CA TYR A 97 2.29 -3.34 2.31
C TYR A 97 1.13 -3.90 3.14
N TYR A 98 -0.11 -3.65 2.72
CA TYR A 98 -1.32 -4.14 3.37
C TYR A 98 -1.35 -5.67 3.43
N ALA A 99 -1.18 -6.36 2.29
CA ALA A 99 -1.26 -7.82 2.24
C ALA A 99 -0.18 -8.48 3.10
N LEU A 100 1.06 -7.94 3.10
CA LEU A 100 2.15 -8.47 3.90
C LEU A 100 1.96 -8.16 5.40
N SER A 101 1.51 -6.96 5.74
CA SER A 101 1.13 -6.60 7.12
C SER A 101 0.03 -7.49 7.66
N TYR A 102 -0.94 -7.82 6.82
CA TYR A 102 -2.10 -8.57 7.25
C TYR A 102 -1.92 -10.09 7.28
N THR A 103 -0.78 -10.58 6.77
CA THR A 103 -0.44 -12.01 6.74
C THR A 103 0.77 -12.36 7.58
N ILE A 104 1.79 -11.50 7.60
CA ILE A 104 3.08 -11.74 8.27
C ILE A 104 3.18 -10.90 9.54
N GLY A 105 2.64 -9.67 9.54
CA GLY A 105 2.77 -8.73 10.65
C GLY A 105 1.99 -9.12 11.90
N TRP A 106 1.08 -10.09 11.81
CA TRP A 106 0.29 -10.54 12.94
C TRP A 106 0.88 -11.76 13.62
N GLU A 107 0.62 -11.86 14.92
CA GLU A 107 1.19 -12.87 15.81
C GLU A 107 0.43 -14.20 15.69
N TRP A 108 0.31 -14.74 14.47
CA TRP A 108 -0.50 -15.94 14.20
C TRP A 108 -0.07 -17.16 15.02
N SER A 109 1.23 -17.24 15.33
CA SER A 109 1.84 -18.28 16.16
C SER A 109 1.78 -17.99 17.66
N SER A 110 1.43 -16.77 18.09
CA SER A 110 1.37 -16.46 19.51
C SER A 110 0.20 -17.17 20.18
N PRO A 111 0.43 -17.82 21.34
CA PRO A 111 -0.63 -18.40 22.16
C PRO A 111 -1.42 -17.33 22.92
N ASP A 112 -0.86 -16.12 23.10
CA ASP A 112 -1.44 -15.06 23.92
C ASP A 112 -2.57 -14.30 23.20
N TYR A 113 -2.64 -14.44 21.87
CA TYR A 113 -3.60 -13.73 21.04
C TYR A 113 -4.59 -14.68 20.36
N ALA A 114 -5.88 -14.40 20.55
CA ALA A 114 -6.98 -15.09 19.89
C ALA A 114 -7.36 -14.38 18.58
N GLY A 115 -7.75 -15.16 17.56
CA GLY A 115 -8.14 -14.63 16.26
C GLY A 115 -8.23 -15.70 15.19
N ASN A 116 -8.82 -15.33 14.06
CA ASN A 116 -9.15 -16.21 12.95
C ASN A 116 -8.69 -15.66 11.58
N SER A 117 -7.98 -14.53 11.54
CA SER A 117 -7.57 -13.83 10.30
C SER A 117 -6.84 -14.71 9.28
N GLN A 118 -6.10 -15.72 9.73
CA GLN A 118 -5.41 -16.69 8.88
C GLN A 118 -6.34 -17.46 7.93
N ARG A 119 -7.63 -17.58 8.25
CA ARG A 119 -8.62 -18.24 7.38
C ARG A 119 -8.82 -17.52 6.04
N TRP A 120 -8.49 -16.22 5.98
CA TRP A 120 -8.58 -15.40 4.77
C TRP A 120 -7.24 -15.23 4.04
N PHE A 121 -6.22 -16.02 4.40
CA PHE A 121 -4.87 -15.95 3.81
C PHE A 121 -4.88 -15.84 2.27
N PHE A 122 -5.65 -16.70 1.59
CA PHE A 122 -5.68 -16.71 0.12
C PHE A 122 -6.28 -15.44 -0.49
N LEU A 123 -7.15 -14.71 0.23
CA LEU A 123 -7.65 -13.42 -0.23
C LEU A 123 -6.58 -12.34 -0.13
N TYR A 124 -5.80 -12.32 0.95
CA TYR A 124 -4.64 -11.42 1.06
C TYR A 124 -3.57 -11.75 0.03
N LEU A 125 -3.30 -13.03 -0.21
CA LEU A 125 -2.38 -13.47 -1.26
C LEU A 125 -2.86 -13.03 -2.64
N PHE A 126 -4.16 -13.14 -2.92
CA PHE A 126 -4.73 -12.64 -4.16
C PHE A 126 -4.53 -11.11 -4.30
N VAL A 127 -4.75 -10.33 -3.24
CA VAL A 127 -4.49 -8.89 -3.24
C VAL A 127 -3.01 -8.59 -3.53
N LEU A 128 -2.09 -9.36 -2.95
CA LEU A 128 -0.65 -9.22 -3.22
C LEU A 128 -0.31 -9.51 -4.68
N VAL A 129 -0.79 -10.62 -5.23
CA VAL A 129 -0.57 -10.99 -6.64
C VAL A 129 -1.18 -9.96 -7.57
N ALA A 130 -2.40 -9.50 -7.29
CA ALA A 130 -3.06 -8.45 -8.06
C ALA A 130 -2.24 -7.15 -8.03
N ALA A 131 -1.73 -6.74 -6.86
CA ALA A 131 -0.89 -5.57 -6.73
C ALA A 131 0.38 -5.67 -7.58
N LEU A 132 1.08 -6.81 -7.54
CA LEU A 132 2.27 -7.04 -8.36
C LEU A 132 1.98 -6.99 -9.86
N VAL A 133 0.89 -7.63 -10.31
CA VAL A 133 0.45 -7.60 -11.71
C VAL A 133 0.14 -6.16 -12.15
N ILE A 134 -0.60 -5.41 -11.33
CA ILE A 134 -0.94 -4.00 -11.63
C ILE A 134 0.32 -3.13 -11.64
N LEU A 135 1.25 -3.33 -10.70
CA LEU A 135 2.52 -2.61 -10.65
C LEU A 135 3.34 -2.82 -11.93
N LEU A 136 3.57 -4.08 -12.30
CA LEU A 136 4.35 -4.40 -13.50
C LEU A 136 3.72 -3.83 -14.76
N TYR A 137 2.39 -3.98 -14.90
CA TYR A 137 1.66 -3.41 -16.03
C TYR A 137 1.78 -1.88 -16.05
N THR A 138 1.47 -1.22 -14.94
CA THR A 138 1.46 0.25 -14.87
C THR A 138 2.84 0.84 -15.12
N LEU A 139 3.91 0.25 -14.59
CA LEU A 139 5.28 0.66 -14.89
C LEU A 139 5.65 0.47 -16.37
N ALA A 140 5.16 -0.59 -17.03
CA ALA A 140 5.44 -0.84 -18.43
C ALA A 140 4.72 0.15 -19.37
N VAL A 141 3.50 0.57 -19.02
CA VAL A 141 2.68 1.49 -19.84
C VAL A 141 2.75 2.95 -19.40
N PHE A 142 3.43 3.25 -18.30
CA PHE A 142 3.55 4.63 -17.82
C PHE A 142 4.34 5.48 -18.82
N PRO A 143 3.94 6.74 -19.05
CA PRO A 143 4.68 7.60 -19.95
C PRO A 143 6.11 7.83 -19.40
N LYS A 144 7.12 7.68 -20.27
CA LYS A 144 8.54 7.78 -19.90
C LYS A 144 9.07 9.22 -19.92
N ASP A 145 8.47 10.07 -20.75
CA ASP A 145 8.98 11.41 -21.05
C ASP A 145 8.03 12.48 -20.47
N VAL A 146 7.66 12.36 -19.19
CA VAL A 146 6.79 13.35 -18.53
C VAL A 146 7.62 14.51 -18.02
N GLU A 147 7.35 15.71 -18.53
CA GLU A 147 7.95 16.94 -18.00
C GLU A 147 7.20 17.44 -16.77
N SER A 148 7.95 17.77 -15.72
CA SER A 148 7.45 18.44 -14.52
C SER A 148 6.90 19.82 -14.88
N ARG A 149 5.62 20.06 -14.58
CA ARG A 149 4.95 21.36 -14.81
C ARG A 149 4.78 22.19 -13.53
N PHE A 150 5.42 21.78 -12.43
CA PHE A 150 5.26 22.44 -11.14
C PHE A 150 5.94 23.81 -11.11
N ARG A 151 5.34 24.76 -10.37
CA ARG A 151 5.97 26.08 -10.14
C ARG A 151 7.14 25.91 -9.16
N LYS A 152 8.33 26.38 -9.53
CA LYS A 152 9.59 26.21 -8.76
C LYS A 152 9.46 26.54 -7.26
N GLY A 153 8.80 27.65 -6.91
CA GLY A 153 8.63 28.04 -5.50
C GLY A 153 7.74 27.09 -4.71
N GLY A 154 6.60 26.66 -5.28
CA GLY A 154 5.71 25.70 -4.63
C GLY A 154 6.37 24.32 -4.52
N LEU A 155 7.11 23.91 -5.55
CA LEU A 155 7.86 22.67 -5.55
C LEU A 155 8.94 22.66 -4.46
N ALA A 156 9.69 23.76 -4.30
CA ALA A 156 10.71 23.87 -3.25
C ALA A 156 10.12 23.73 -1.84
N VAL A 157 8.99 24.39 -1.57
CA VAL A 157 8.30 24.28 -0.27
C VAL A 157 7.78 22.86 -0.05
N TYR A 158 7.12 22.27 -1.05
CA TYR A 158 6.65 20.89 -0.99
C TYR A 158 7.79 19.92 -0.69
N SER A 159 8.88 19.99 -1.45
CA SER A 159 10.04 19.12 -1.29
C SER A 159 10.68 19.28 0.08
N ALA A 160 10.85 20.51 0.58
CA ALA A 160 11.45 20.76 1.89
C ALA A 160 10.58 20.20 3.02
N VAL A 161 9.27 20.44 2.98
CA VAL A 161 8.33 19.94 3.99
C VAL A 161 8.25 18.41 3.93
N PHE A 162 8.16 17.82 2.75
CA PHE A 162 8.06 16.38 2.57
C PHE A 162 9.34 15.66 3.04
N VAL A 163 10.52 16.17 2.67
CA VAL A 163 11.80 15.63 3.18
C VAL A 163 11.88 15.74 4.69
N LEU A 164 11.48 16.87 5.28
CA LEU A 164 11.46 17.02 6.73
C LEU A 164 10.59 15.96 7.40
N PHE A 165 9.37 15.72 6.90
CA PHE A 165 8.50 14.67 7.42
C PHE A 165 9.15 13.29 7.29
N LEU A 166 9.69 12.94 6.13
CA LEU A 166 10.37 11.65 5.93
C LEU A 166 11.54 11.46 6.90
N LEU A 167 12.33 12.50 7.15
CA LEU A 167 13.45 12.44 8.10
C LEU A 167 12.98 12.31 9.56
N VAL A 168 11.88 12.97 9.93
CA VAL A 168 11.29 12.82 11.28
C VAL A 168 10.80 11.38 11.50
N PHE A 169 10.08 10.81 10.52
CA PHE A 169 9.65 9.41 10.59
C PHE A 169 10.84 8.45 10.61
N ALA A 170 11.86 8.69 9.77
CA ALA A 170 13.08 7.89 9.76
C ALA A 170 13.78 7.90 11.12
N ALA A 171 13.94 9.09 11.72
CA ALA A 171 14.58 9.24 13.02
C ALA A 171 13.78 8.54 14.12
N MET A 172 12.44 8.65 14.10
CA MET A 172 11.57 7.99 15.07
C MET A 172 11.72 6.46 15.01
N TRP A 173 11.66 5.87 13.81
CA TRP A 173 11.81 4.43 13.62
C TRP A 173 13.23 3.95 13.92
N ALA A 174 14.26 4.68 13.48
CA ALA A 174 15.64 4.35 13.76
C ALA A 174 15.93 4.35 15.27
N LYS A 175 15.38 5.34 16.00
CA LYS A 175 15.51 5.41 17.46
C LYS A 175 14.97 4.16 18.14
N GLU A 176 13.76 3.73 17.80
CA GLU A 176 13.17 2.52 18.41
C GLU A 176 13.95 1.25 18.05
N VAL A 177 14.44 1.14 16.81
CA VAL A 177 15.29 0.00 16.41
C VAL A 177 16.57 -0.03 17.23
N LEU A 178 17.23 1.11 17.39
CA LEU A 178 18.45 1.22 18.21
C LEU A 178 18.17 0.90 19.69
N GLU A 179 17.00 1.29 20.21
CA GLU A 179 16.56 0.96 21.57
C GLU A 179 16.41 -0.56 21.76
N VAL A 180 15.73 -1.24 20.83
CA VAL A 180 15.58 -2.71 20.86
C VAL A 180 16.93 -3.41 20.72
N VAL A 181 17.80 -2.94 19.83
CA VAL A 181 19.15 -3.53 19.66
C VAL A 181 20.01 -3.32 20.91
N GLY A 182 19.92 -2.16 21.56
CA GLY A 182 20.75 -1.83 22.72
C GLY A 182 20.24 -2.41 24.04
N THR A 183 18.93 -2.52 24.21
CA THR A 183 18.31 -2.90 25.50
C THR A 183 17.54 -4.22 25.45
N GLY A 184 17.30 -4.77 24.26
CA GLY A 184 16.51 -5.98 24.04
C GLY A 184 15.00 -5.74 23.98
N THR A 185 14.52 -4.51 24.18
CA THR A 185 13.10 -4.17 24.24
C THR A 185 12.82 -2.74 23.78
N SER A 186 11.57 -2.47 23.43
CA SER A 186 10.98 -1.14 23.35
C SER A 186 9.47 -1.30 23.52
N ARG A 187 8.77 -0.21 23.86
CA ARG A 187 7.31 -0.25 24.02
C ARG A 187 6.58 -0.86 22.82
N GLY A 188 7.00 -0.52 21.60
CA GLY A 188 6.40 -1.04 20.37
C GLY A 188 6.71 -2.52 20.16
N TYR A 189 7.93 -2.93 20.48
CA TYR A 189 8.39 -4.31 20.34
C TYR A 189 7.69 -5.26 21.31
N ASP A 190 7.52 -4.86 22.59
CA ASP A 190 6.86 -5.69 23.60
C ASP A 190 5.39 -5.96 23.28
N ILE A 191 4.73 -5.04 22.58
CA ILE A 191 3.32 -5.14 22.23
C ILE A 191 3.10 -6.13 21.09
N ALA A 192 3.87 -6.00 20.01
CA ALA A 192 3.71 -6.81 18.81
C ALA A 192 5.05 -6.94 18.07
N PRO A 193 5.92 -7.88 18.47
CA PRO A 193 7.26 -8.05 17.89
C PRO A 193 7.28 -8.20 16.37
N ALA A 194 6.36 -8.99 15.80
CA ALA A 194 6.29 -9.22 14.37
C ALA A 194 5.88 -7.95 13.61
N ALA A 195 4.82 -7.28 14.07
CA ALA A 195 4.37 -6.01 13.49
C ALA A 195 5.43 -4.92 13.65
N PHE A 196 6.12 -4.89 14.79
CA PHE A 196 7.22 -3.96 15.05
C PHE A 196 8.26 -4.05 13.93
N TRP A 197 8.85 -5.23 13.73
CA TRP A 197 9.89 -5.39 12.73
C TRP A 197 9.38 -5.17 11.31
N LEU A 198 8.18 -5.69 10.99
CA LEU A 198 7.63 -5.54 9.65
C LEU A 198 7.49 -4.06 9.27
N VAL A 199 6.87 -3.25 10.14
CA VAL A 199 6.66 -1.81 9.88
C VAL A 199 8.00 -1.10 9.70
N ARG A 200 8.98 -1.33 10.59
CA ARG A 200 10.27 -0.61 10.52
C ARG A 200 11.10 -1.04 9.31
N VAL A 201 11.05 -2.32 8.92
CA VAL A 201 11.71 -2.82 7.70
C VAL A 201 11.08 -2.18 6.46
N PHE A 202 9.76 -2.11 6.38
CA PHE A 202 9.10 -1.46 5.26
C PHE A 202 9.38 0.04 5.20
N ASP A 203 9.25 0.74 6.32
CA ASP A 203 9.38 2.19 6.32
C ASP A 203 10.82 2.63 6.09
N LEU A 204 11.78 2.08 6.82
CA LEU A 204 13.19 2.44 6.69
C LEU A 204 13.83 1.86 5.42
N GLY A 205 13.39 0.68 4.98
CA GLY A 205 13.96 -0.01 3.81
C GLY A 205 13.35 0.40 2.49
N PHE A 206 12.07 0.78 2.46
CA PHE A 206 11.33 1.05 1.22
C PHE A 206 10.65 2.42 1.21
N SER A 207 9.72 2.68 2.12
CA SER A 207 8.86 3.87 2.05
C SER A 207 9.65 5.18 2.09
N ILE A 208 10.58 5.31 3.04
CA ILE A 208 11.40 6.52 3.21
C ILE A 208 12.42 6.67 2.06
N PRO A 209 13.23 5.65 1.70
CA PRO A 209 14.16 5.76 0.58
C PRO A 209 13.46 6.11 -0.75
N LEU A 210 12.36 5.43 -1.07
CA LEU A 210 11.60 5.71 -2.29
C LEU A 210 10.96 7.12 -2.24
N GLY A 211 10.50 7.55 -1.07
CA GLY A 211 10.03 8.92 -0.85
C GLY A 211 11.11 9.97 -1.15
N LEU A 212 12.34 9.77 -0.67
CA LEU A 212 13.46 10.68 -0.94
C LEU A 212 13.86 10.67 -2.42
N VAL A 213 13.92 9.49 -3.05
CA VAL A 213 14.15 9.38 -4.50
C VAL A 213 13.06 10.10 -5.29
N SER A 214 11.80 9.99 -4.87
CA SER A 214 10.70 10.69 -5.55
C SER A 214 10.88 12.21 -5.53
N VAL A 215 11.37 12.79 -4.43
CA VAL A 215 11.67 14.23 -4.34
C VAL A 215 12.87 14.60 -5.20
N TYR A 216 13.91 13.77 -5.23
CA TYR A 216 15.09 14.01 -6.06
C TYR A 216 14.76 14.07 -7.56
N LEU A 217 13.71 13.35 -7.99
CA LEU A 217 13.26 13.30 -9.38
C LEU A 217 12.28 14.43 -9.76
N LEU A 218 11.86 15.30 -8.83
CA LEU A 218 10.90 16.39 -9.05
C LEU A 218 11.54 17.71 -9.46
#